data_AF-A0A4S8L467-F1
#
_entry.id   AF-A0A4S8L467-F1
#
_cell.length_a   1.000
_cell.length_b   1.000
_cell.length_c   1.000
_cell.angle_alpha   90.00
_cell.angle_beta   90.00
_cell.angle_gamma   90.00
#
_symmetry.space_group_name_H-M   'P 1'
#
loop_
_entity.id
_entity.type
_entity.pdbx_description
1 polymer ?
#
loop_
_entity_poly.entity_id
_entity_poly.type
_entity_poly.pdbx_seq_one_letter_code
_entity_poly.pdbx_strand_id
1 'polypeptide(L)'
;ACVLIAYLPVDKAVPQSGDTPADVKCKTYQIFHDAMRVVLQPLSDAGKEGVRLTGGDGEVRIVHPILAAYVADYPEQCLVTLAKYGTCPRCRVVATELQNQTEHEARTRQFT
;
A
#
# COMPACT_ATOMS: atom_id res chain seq x y z
N ALA A 1 -17.96 -10.65 5.33
CA ALA A 1 -18.47 -9.30 5.61
C ALA A 1 -17.42 -8.29 5.15
N CYS A 2 -17.83 -7.13 4.67
CA CYS A 2 -16.93 -6.04 4.28
C CYS A 2 -17.29 -4.80 5.11
N VAL A 3 -16.30 -4.09 5.63
CA VAL A 3 -16.49 -2.87 6.42
C VAL A 3 -15.68 -1.75 5.77
N LEU A 4 -16.33 -0.63 5.50
CA LEU A 4 -15.66 0.59 5.05
C LEU A 4 -14.90 1.21 6.22
N ILE A 5 -13.60 1.43 6.06
CA ILE A 5 -12.74 2.01 7.11
C ILE A 5 -12.42 3.50 6.87
N ALA A 6 -12.34 3.94 5.61
CA ALA A 6 -12.03 5.33 5.26
C ALA A 6 -12.33 5.63 3.78
N TYR A 7 -12.44 6.93 3.48
CA TYR A 7 -12.36 7.47 2.12
C TYR A 7 -10.97 8.09 1.90
N LEU A 8 -10.39 7.86 0.72
CA LEU A 8 -9.09 8.43 0.37
C LEU A 8 -9.27 9.81 -0.29
N PRO A 9 -8.29 10.72 -0.13
CA PRO A 9 -8.32 12.02 -0.79
C PRO A 9 -8.28 11.84 -2.31
N VAL A 10 -9.14 12.61 -3.01
CA VAL A 10 -9.20 12.66 -4.48
C VAL A 10 -8.38 13.83 -5.03
N ASP A 11 -8.08 14.81 -4.17
CA ASP A 11 -7.34 16.01 -4.55
C ASP A 11 -5.91 15.67 -4.98
N LYS A 12 -5.52 16.27 -6.10
CA LYS A 12 -4.14 16.21 -6.58
C LYS A 12 -3.32 17.30 -5.91
N ALA A 13 -2.02 17.09 -5.79
CA ALA A 13 -1.12 18.13 -5.33
C ALA A 13 -1.26 19.38 -6.21
N VAL A 14 -1.39 20.55 -5.57
CA VAL A 14 -1.43 21.83 -6.28
C VAL A 14 -0.03 22.12 -6.83
N PRO A 15 0.15 22.33 -8.15
CA PRO A 15 1.43 22.70 -8.71
C PRO A 15 1.93 24.02 -8.13
N GLN A 16 3.20 24.05 -7.71
CA GLN A 16 3.88 25.26 -7.26
C GLN A 16 4.83 25.78 -8.34
N SER A 17 5.20 27.06 -8.24
CA SER A 17 6.15 27.69 -9.15
C SER A 17 7.46 26.90 -9.20
N GLY A 18 7.81 26.35 -10.36
CA GLY A 18 9.02 25.55 -10.55
C GLY A 18 8.82 24.03 -10.46
N ASP A 19 7.63 23.54 -10.11
CA ASP A 19 7.35 22.10 -10.14
C ASP A 19 7.30 21.56 -11.57
N THR A 20 7.98 20.45 -11.81
CA THR A 20 7.77 19.66 -13.02
C THR A 20 6.51 18.80 -12.89
N PRO A 21 5.93 18.30 -14.01
CA PRO A 21 4.83 17.34 -13.96
C PRO A 21 5.15 16.08 -13.14
N ALA A 22 6.43 15.67 -13.10
CA ALA A 22 6.87 14.56 -12.28
C ALA A 22 6.81 14.88 -10.79
N ASP A 23 7.18 16.11 -10.39
CA ASP A 23 7.15 16.54 -8.99
C ASP A 23 5.71 16.59 -8.45
N VAL A 24 4.77 17.16 -9.22
CA VAL A 24 3.34 17.17 -8.85
C VAL A 24 2.79 15.76 -8.67
N LYS A 25 3.21 14.83 -9.54
CA LYS A 25 2.82 13.42 -9.46
C LYS A 25 3.39 12.75 -8.21
N CYS A 26 4.66 12.97 -7.89
CA CYS A 26 5.29 12.48 -6.66
C CYS A 26 4.61 13.04 -5.41
N LYS A 27 4.30 14.35 -5.37
CA LYS A 27 3.55 14.98 -4.27
C LYS A 27 2.16 14.34 -4.11
N THR A 28 1.48 14.05 -5.21
CA THR A 28 0.17 13.36 -5.18
C THR A 28 0.30 11.94 -4.61
N TYR A 29 1.36 11.21 -4.95
CA TYR A 29 1.64 9.90 -4.36
C TYR A 29 1.94 9.99 -2.86
N GLN A 30 2.67 11.03 -2.41
CA GLN A 30 2.90 11.27 -0.99
C GLN A 30 1.59 11.49 -0.23
N ILE A 31 0.66 12.28 -0.77
CA ILE A 31 -0.68 12.49 -0.17
C ILE A 31 -1.40 11.15 0.04
N PHE A 32 -1.35 10.25 -0.95
CA PHE A 32 -1.92 8.91 -0.83
C PHE A 32 -1.26 8.10 0.31
N HIS A 33 0.08 8.07 0.37
CA HIS A 33 0.80 7.31 1.39
C HIS A 33 0.61 7.88 2.81
N ASP A 34 0.52 9.19 2.96
CA ASP A 34 0.23 9.84 4.23
C ASP A 34 -1.21 9.57 4.66
N ALA A 35 -2.17 9.60 3.74
CA ALA A 35 -3.56 9.20 4.02
C ALA A 35 -3.62 7.74 4.48
N MET A 36 -2.95 6.82 3.78
CA MET A 36 -2.88 5.41 4.17
C MET A 36 -2.24 5.23 5.55
N ARG A 37 -1.21 6.02 5.88
CA ARG A 37 -0.59 6.02 7.22
C ARG A 37 -1.60 6.40 8.29
N VAL A 38 -2.36 7.48 8.08
CA VAL A 38 -3.40 7.93 9.02
C VAL A 38 -4.49 6.88 9.19
N VAL A 39 -5.01 6.34 8.09
CA VAL A 39 -6.11 5.35 8.11
C VAL A 39 -5.70 4.06 8.83
N LEU A 40 -4.48 3.59 8.59
CA LEU A 40 -4.00 2.32 9.14
C LEU A 40 -3.28 2.46 10.48
N GLN A 41 -3.09 3.68 11.00
CA GLN A 41 -2.40 3.92 12.26
C GLN A 41 -2.99 3.10 13.43
N PRO A 42 -4.33 3.08 13.64
CA PRO A 42 -4.92 2.29 14.74
C PRO A 42 -4.65 0.79 14.60
N LEU A 43 -4.61 0.28 13.36
CA LEU A 43 -4.30 -1.12 13.08
C LEU A 43 -2.83 -1.42 13.34
N SER A 44 -1.93 -0.51 12.96
CA SER A 44 -0.49 -0.62 13.24
C SER A 44 -0.23 -0.67 14.76
N ASP A 45 -0.90 0.19 15.53
CA ASP A 45 -0.71 0.26 16.97
C ASP A 45 -1.29 -0.98 17.65
N ALA A 46 -2.49 -1.40 17.25
CA ALA A 46 -3.08 -2.67 17.68
C ALA A 46 -2.21 -3.88 17.33
N GLY A 47 -1.54 -3.88 16.17
CA GLY A 47 -0.62 -4.94 15.77
C GLY A 47 0.63 -5.02 16.64
N LYS A 48 1.13 -3.88 17.15
CA LYS A 48 2.31 -3.82 18.02
C LYS A 48 1.97 -4.13 19.47
N GLU A 49 0.96 -3.46 20.01
CA GLU A 49 0.59 -3.52 21.42
C GLU A 49 -0.31 -4.71 21.74
N GLY A 50 -1.04 -5.19 20.74
CA GLY A 50 -2.07 -6.21 20.90
C GLY A 50 -3.39 -5.62 21.40
N VAL A 51 -4.49 -6.30 21.09
CA VAL A 51 -5.83 -5.94 21.56
C VAL A 51 -6.51 -7.14 22.19
N ARG A 52 -7.28 -6.92 23.26
CA ARG A 52 -8.06 -7.97 23.92
C ARG A 52 -9.29 -8.28 23.08
N LEU A 53 -9.39 -9.50 22.56
CA LEU A 53 -10.53 -9.99 21.79
C LEU A 53 -11.11 -11.24 22.47
N THR A 54 -12.44 -11.31 22.51
CA THR A 54 -13.16 -12.50 22.99
C THR A 54 -13.29 -13.48 21.83
N GLY A 55 -12.78 -14.70 22.01
CA GLY A 55 -12.87 -15.77 21.03
C GLY A 55 -14.27 -16.35 20.93
N GLY A 56 -14.49 -17.21 19.93
CA GLY A 56 -15.75 -17.95 19.78
C GLY A 56 -16.01 -18.94 20.93
N ASP A 57 -15.00 -19.26 21.72
CA ASP A 57 -15.07 -20.08 22.93
C ASP A 57 -15.38 -19.26 24.20
N GLY A 58 -15.53 -17.93 24.09
CA GLY A 58 -15.79 -17.03 25.21
C GLY A 58 -14.53 -16.57 25.96
N GLU A 59 -13.36 -17.12 25.63
CA GLU A 59 -12.10 -16.77 26.28
C GLU A 59 -11.48 -15.50 25.69
N VAL A 60 -10.91 -14.65 26.54
CA VAL A 60 -10.27 -13.39 26.12
C VAL A 60 -8.79 -13.60 25.86
N ARG A 61 -8.34 -13.26 24.65
CA ARG A 61 -6.93 -13.36 24.22
C ARG A 61 -6.40 -12.02 23.74
N ILE A 62 -5.11 -11.80 23.89
CA ILE A 62 -4.41 -10.69 23.23
C ILE A 62 -4.12 -11.12 21.80
N VAL A 63 -4.63 -10.36 20.84
CA VAL A 63 -4.46 -10.60 19.40
C VAL A 63 -3.71 -9.42 18.80
N HIS A 64 -2.76 -9.71 17.92
CA HIS A 64 -1.97 -8.72 17.19
C HIS A 64 -2.44 -8.67 15.73
N PRO A 65 -3.46 -7.86 15.40
CA PRO A 65 -3.96 -7.78 14.04
C PRO A 65 -2.90 -7.17 13.12
N ILE A 66 -2.73 -7.77 11.95
CA ILE A 66 -1.81 -7.28 10.91
C ILE A 66 -2.57 -7.09 9.60
N LEU A 67 -2.19 -6.08 8.84
CA LEU A 67 -2.68 -5.94 7.47
C LEU A 67 -2.04 -7.05 6.60
N ALA A 68 -2.82 -8.10 6.30
CA ALA A 68 -2.31 -9.26 5.59
C ALA A 68 -2.29 -9.10 4.06
N ALA A 69 -3.29 -8.40 3.49
CA ALA A 69 -3.42 -8.25 2.04
C ALA A 69 -4.05 -6.89 1.68
N TYR A 70 -3.61 -6.34 0.55
CA TYR A 70 -4.20 -5.17 -0.10
C TYR A 70 -4.55 -5.56 -1.53
N VAL A 71 -5.85 -5.63 -1.84
CA VAL A 71 -6.33 -6.00 -3.18
C VAL A 71 -6.57 -4.73 -3.97
N ALA A 72 -5.87 -4.61 -5.09
CA ALA A 72 -5.93 -3.48 -6.01
C ALA A 72 -5.70 -3.96 -7.43
N ASP A 73 -6.13 -3.16 -8.40
CA ASP A 73 -5.71 -3.28 -9.80
C ASP A 73 -4.27 -2.80 -9.99
N TYR A 74 -3.76 -2.95 -11.22
CA TYR A 74 -2.33 -2.80 -11.49
C TYR A 74 -1.75 -1.41 -11.20
N PRO A 75 -2.37 -0.28 -11.61
CA PRO A 75 -1.83 1.04 -11.31
C PRO A 75 -1.74 1.32 -9.80
N GLU A 76 -2.73 0.87 -9.04
CA GLU A 76 -2.88 1.01 -7.60
C GLU A 76 -1.90 0.11 -6.85
N GLN A 77 -1.65 -1.10 -7.34
CA GLN A 77 -0.56 -1.95 -6.85
C GLN A 77 0.79 -1.28 -7.04
N CYS A 78 1.04 -0.67 -8.21
CA CYS A 78 2.26 0.09 -8.44
C CYS A 78 2.39 1.27 -7.46
N LEU A 79 1.29 2.01 -7.23
CA LEU A 79 1.24 3.11 -6.27
C LEU A 79 1.59 2.64 -4.85
N VAL A 80 0.90 1.62 -4.34
CA VAL A 80 1.09 1.12 -2.97
C VAL A 80 2.49 0.57 -2.74
N THR A 81 3.09 -0.08 -3.74
CA THR A 81 4.42 -0.70 -3.64
C THR A 81 5.56 0.23 -4.03
N LEU A 82 5.29 1.50 -4.33
CA LEU A 82 6.27 2.45 -4.86
C LEU A 82 6.95 1.98 -6.16
N ALA A 83 6.31 1.06 -6.90
CA ALA A 83 6.82 0.57 -8.15
C ALA A 83 6.51 1.56 -9.28
N LYS A 84 7.48 1.77 -10.18
CA LYS A 84 7.26 2.57 -11.39
C LYS A 84 6.20 1.89 -12.26
N TYR A 85 5.25 2.67 -12.78
CA TYR A 85 4.27 2.19 -13.74
C TYR A 85 4.96 1.52 -14.95
N GLY A 86 4.41 0.38 -15.40
CA GLY A 86 5.03 -0.45 -16.44
C GLY A 86 6.09 -1.42 -15.92
N THR A 87 6.23 -1.59 -14.60
CA THR A 87 7.06 -2.64 -13.99
C THR A 87 6.22 -3.55 -13.10
N CYS A 88 6.69 -4.76 -12.83
CA CYS A 88 5.99 -5.65 -11.89
C CYS A 88 6.26 -5.19 -10.44
N PRO A 89 5.23 -5.07 -9.58
CA PRO A 89 5.41 -4.77 -8.16
C PRO A 89 5.97 -5.96 -7.36
N ARG A 90 5.94 -7.19 -7.92
CA ARG A 90 6.39 -8.41 -7.25
C ARG A 90 7.79 -8.87 -7.66
N CYS A 91 8.18 -8.68 -8.92
CA CYS A 91 9.44 -9.17 -9.48
C CYS A 91 10.16 -8.10 -10.32
N ARG A 92 11.40 -8.38 -10.72
CA ARG A 92 12.28 -7.48 -11.47
C ARG A 92 12.17 -7.60 -12.99
N VAL A 93 11.04 -8.09 -13.49
CA VAL A 93 10.79 -8.17 -14.94
C VAL A 93 10.82 -6.78 -15.59
N VAL A 94 11.40 -6.70 -16.78
CA VAL A 94 11.42 -5.47 -17.57
C VAL A 94 10.07 -5.23 -18.23
N ALA A 95 9.78 -3.96 -18.57
CA ALA A 95 8.48 -3.57 -19.13
C ALA A 95 8.10 -4.33 -20.41
N THR A 96 9.09 -4.71 -21.23
CA THR A 96 8.88 -5.46 -22.48
C THR A 96 8.53 -6.93 -22.27
N GLU A 97 8.75 -7.44 -21.06
CA GLU A 97 8.47 -8.83 -20.69
C GLU A 97 7.31 -8.94 -19.68
N LEU A 98 6.62 -7.83 -19.41
CA LEU A 98 5.37 -7.88 -18.65
C LEU A 98 4.40 -8.86 -19.34
N GLN A 99 3.76 -9.74 -18.57
CA GLN A 99 2.91 -10.87 -19.02
C GLN A 99 3.66 -12.13 -19.48
N ASN A 100 4.98 -12.14 -19.53
CA ASN A 100 5.74 -13.38 -19.69
C ASN A 100 5.47 -14.28 -18.47
N GLN A 101 5.14 -15.56 -18.72
CA GLN A 101 4.85 -16.55 -17.68
C GLN A 101 6.12 -17.13 -17.04
N THR A 102 7.29 -16.75 -17.55
CA THR A 102 8.58 -17.18 -17.00
C THR A 102 8.77 -16.54 -15.62
N GLU A 103 9.32 -17.30 -14.67
CA GLU A 103 9.63 -16.76 -13.35
C GLU A 103 10.77 -15.73 -13.45
N HIS A 104 10.57 -14.57 -12.83
CA HIS A 104 11.57 -13.52 -12.71
C HIS A 104 11.94 -13.30 -11.24
N GLU A 105 13.17 -12.83 -11.00
CA GLU A 105 13.68 -12.57 -9.65
C GLU A 105 12.72 -11.69 -8.84
N ALA A 106 12.38 -12.10 -7.62
CA ALA A 106 11.50 -11.35 -6.74
C ALA A 106 12.12 -10.00 -6.32
N ARG A 107 11.28 -8.99 -6.11
CA ARG A 107 11.74 -7.74 -5.50
C ARG A 107 12.06 -7.99 -4.03
N THR A 108 13.18 -7.44 -3.58
CA THR A 108 13.55 -7.40 -2.17
C THR A 108 13.56 -5.95 -1.70
N ARG A 109 13.58 -5.74 -0.39
CA ARG A 109 13.55 -4.39 0.23
C ARG A 109 14.70 -3.48 -0.20
N GLN A 110 15.79 -4.03 -0.74
CA GLN A 110 16.92 -3.26 -1.28
C GLN A 110 16.60 -2.60 -2.64
N PHE A 111 15.53 -3.03 -3.30
CA PHE A 111 15.15 -2.64 -4.67
C PHE A 111 13.75 -2.00 -4.73
N THR A 112 13.27 -1.54 -3.57
CA THR A 112 12.06 -0.73 -3.33
C THR A 112 12.48 0.48 -2.52
#